data_AF-A0A7J9FH84-F1
#
_entry.id   AF-A0A7J9FH84-F1
#
_cell.length_a   1.000
_cell.length_b   1.000
_cell.length_c   1.000
_cell.angle_alpha   90.00
_cell.angle_beta   90.00
_cell.angle_gamma   90.00
#
_symmetry.space_group_name_H-M   'P 1'
#
loop_
_entity.id
_entity.type
_entity.pdbx_description
1 polymer ?
#
loop_
_entity_poly.entity_id
_entity_poly.type
_entity_poly.pdbx_seq_one_letter_code
_entity_poly.pdbx_strand_id
1 'polypeptide(L)'
;MKDAILTHPDVRKRLDVFALSIYGSVVFPKALGHVDEAITDFFDRLDKRVTPISTILAETFRSLSACRKAGEGRFIGCVQLLLAWFYSHFWKVDKVSYRIFSENYSPLKEIVATPRRVDISEEKWMVILQNLQEEDVEWRAPWMLPDEILYRCGNFDWVPLLGIWGAVGYAPLLVLRQYRSRQFIPSTQGIADCEFSYMDDGFRKKIQEMSSAWKQTRRMKRLAVGPTTTREYNEWWVRRINDNIPKISQENNQSIEEYLRIVPLDLEIIRQDFEGINAELEKKIEQMEEEKMNLRLDIDVQKLETEKLRKEKNKVEEELNSLKTDYKKLRLSMRTAGLGKTSEQWQAEIREEKDKADRREQKFKEMQRQNEALEKKFFR
;
A
#
# COMPACT_ATOMS: atom_id res chain seq x y z
N MET A 1 -8.63 17.58 2.17
CA MET A 1 -8.04 16.21 2.18
C MET A 1 -6.62 16.18 2.76
N LYS A 2 -5.73 17.13 2.39
CA LYS A 2 -4.37 17.25 2.98
C LYS A 2 -4.36 17.30 4.52
N ASP A 3 -5.23 18.10 5.13
CA ASP A 3 -5.28 18.20 6.59
C ASP A 3 -5.77 16.90 7.25
N ALA A 4 -6.71 16.19 6.62
CA ALA A 4 -7.21 14.90 7.11
C ALA A 4 -6.14 13.79 7.05
N ILE A 5 -5.22 13.83 6.09
CA ILE A 5 -4.10 12.88 5.99
C ILE A 5 -3.05 13.18 7.06
N LEU A 6 -2.76 14.46 7.35
CA LEU A 6 -1.69 14.83 8.29
C LEU A 6 -2.12 14.73 9.76
N THR A 7 -3.40 14.90 10.06
CA THR A 7 -3.91 14.99 11.44
C THR A 7 -4.48 13.68 12.00
N HIS A 8 -4.64 12.64 11.18
CA HIS A 8 -5.27 11.40 11.63
C HIS A 8 -4.29 10.53 12.46
N PRO A 9 -4.63 10.13 13.70
CA PRO A 9 -3.71 9.44 14.60
C PRO A 9 -3.34 8.01 14.13
N ASP A 10 -4.24 7.36 13.39
CA ASP A 10 -4.02 6.02 12.82
C ASP A 10 -3.29 6.10 11.46
N VAL A 11 -2.08 5.53 11.38
CA VAL A 11 -1.25 5.41 10.17
C VAL A 11 -2.01 4.74 9.03
N ARG A 12 -2.78 3.67 9.31
CA ARG A 12 -3.49 2.93 8.27
C ARG A 12 -4.55 3.79 7.61
N LYS A 13 -5.34 4.50 8.42
CA LYS A 13 -6.36 5.42 7.90
C LYS A 13 -5.74 6.59 7.11
N ARG A 14 -4.53 7.05 7.48
CA ARG A 14 -3.79 8.03 6.67
C ARG A 14 -3.45 7.48 5.29
N LEU A 15 -2.96 6.24 5.21
CA LEU A 15 -2.64 5.56 3.96
C LEU A 15 -3.90 5.31 3.11
N ASP A 16 -5.01 4.91 3.74
CA ASP A 16 -6.28 4.66 3.04
C ASP A 16 -6.84 5.96 2.44
N VAL A 17 -6.84 7.07 3.19
CA VAL A 17 -7.27 8.38 2.68
C VAL A 17 -6.34 8.86 1.56
N PHE A 18 -5.03 8.64 1.68
CA PHE A 18 -4.07 8.96 0.63
C PHE A 18 -4.33 8.14 -0.64
N ALA A 19 -4.53 6.83 -0.52
CA ALA A 19 -4.83 5.96 -1.64
C ALA A 19 -6.17 6.31 -2.31
N LEU A 20 -7.22 6.58 -1.52
CA LEU A 20 -8.50 7.07 -2.03
C LEU A 20 -8.34 8.39 -2.78
N SER A 21 -7.47 9.30 -2.31
CA SER A 21 -7.15 10.55 -3.00
C SER A 21 -6.53 10.30 -4.38
N ILE A 22 -5.63 9.31 -4.49
CA ILE A 22 -5.04 8.90 -5.79
C ILE A 22 -6.13 8.35 -6.71
N TYR A 23 -6.99 7.46 -6.20
CA TYR A 23 -8.09 6.91 -7.00
C TYR A 23 -9.04 8.00 -7.51
N GLY A 24 -9.41 8.95 -6.65
CA GLY A 24 -10.34 10.02 -7.01
C GLY A 24 -9.75 11.13 -7.89
N SER A 25 -8.46 11.43 -7.73
CA SER A 25 -7.83 12.58 -8.40
C SER A 25 -7.00 12.21 -9.62
N VAL A 26 -6.47 10.98 -9.68
CA VAL A 26 -5.53 10.54 -10.72
C VAL A 26 -6.12 9.41 -11.57
N VAL A 27 -6.73 8.42 -10.93
CA VAL A 27 -7.20 7.21 -11.65
C VAL A 27 -8.58 7.44 -12.28
N PHE A 28 -9.50 8.04 -11.53
CA PHE A 28 -10.88 8.31 -11.93
C PHE A 28 -11.26 9.79 -11.73
N PRO A 29 -10.50 10.74 -12.31
CA PRO A 29 -10.75 12.16 -12.11
C PRO A 29 -12.09 12.57 -12.72
N LYS A 30 -13.04 13.01 -11.89
CA LYS A 30 -14.33 13.54 -12.35
C LYS A 30 -14.43 15.06 -12.22
N ALA A 31 -14.00 15.60 -11.09
CA ALA A 31 -13.94 17.03 -10.83
C ALA A 31 -12.70 17.36 -10.00
N LEU A 32 -12.08 18.50 -10.27
CA LEU A 32 -10.84 18.91 -9.60
C LEU A 32 -11.06 19.05 -8.08
N GLY A 33 -10.21 18.42 -7.28
CA GLY A 33 -10.27 18.51 -5.81
C GLY A 33 -11.42 17.73 -5.16
N HIS A 34 -12.23 16.99 -5.93
CA HIS A 34 -13.36 16.22 -5.44
C HIS A 34 -13.19 14.73 -5.70
N VAL A 35 -13.57 13.92 -4.70
CA VAL A 35 -13.68 12.46 -4.83
C VAL A 35 -15.15 12.11 -4.90
N ASP A 36 -15.58 11.51 -6.01
CA ASP A 36 -16.96 11.08 -6.24
C ASP A 36 -17.32 9.92 -5.29
N GLU A 37 -18.56 9.90 -4.79
CA GLU A 37 -19.03 8.85 -3.87
C GLU A 37 -18.87 7.44 -4.46
N ALA A 38 -19.08 7.27 -5.77
CA ALA A 38 -18.91 5.99 -6.43
C ALA A 38 -17.45 5.50 -6.42
N ILE A 39 -16.47 6.41 -6.32
CA ILE A 39 -15.05 6.07 -6.18
C ILE A 39 -14.77 5.58 -4.78
N THR A 40 -15.41 6.15 -3.76
CA THR A 40 -15.32 5.67 -2.37
C THR A 40 -15.92 4.27 -2.24
N ASP A 41 -17.10 4.00 -2.79
CA ASP A 41 -17.69 2.64 -2.82
C ASP A 41 -16.77 1.65 -3.56
N PHE A 42 -16.23 2.07 -4.70
CA PHE A 42 -15.29 1.25 -5.45
C PHE A 42 -14.02 0.95 -4.63
N PHE A 43 -13.46 1.94 -3.92
CA PHE A 43 -12.29 1.78 -3.09
C PHE A 43 -12.51 0.76 -1.96
N ASP A 44 -13.65 0.83 -1.26
CA ASP A 44 -14.03 -0.16 -0.24
C ASP A 44 -14.16 -1.59 -0.80
N ARG A 45 -14.43 -1.72 -2.10
CA ARG A 45 -14.51 -3.02 -2.78
C ARG A 45 -13.15 -3.57 -3.20
N LEU A 46 -12.09 -2.77 -3.22
CA LEU A 46 -10.73 -3.25 -3.50
C LEU A 46 -10.27 -4.25 -2.43
N ASP A 47 -10.60 -4.01 -1.16
CA ASP A 47 -10.35 -4.94 -0.05
C ASP A 47 -11.07 -6.29 -0.22
N LYS A 48 -12.14 -6.30 -1.01
CA LYS A 48 -12.93 -7.49 -1.36
C LYS A 48 -12.39 -8.19 -2.63
N ARG A 49 -11.13 -7.93 -2.99
CA ARG A 49 -10.41 -8.50 -4.14
C ARG A 49 -11.00 -8.14 -5.51
N VAL A 50 -11.71 -7.02 -5.61
CA VAL A 50 -12.09 -6.47 -6.92
C VAL A 50 -10.83 -5.89 -7.58
N THR A 51 -10.56 -6.29 -8.82
CA THR A 51 -9.42 -5.76 -9.57
C THR A 51 -9.72 -4.37 -10.13
N PRO A 52 -8.85 -3.37 -9.94
CA PRO A 52 -9.03 -2.05 -10.54
C PRO A 52 -8.76 -2.03 -12.04
N ILE A 53 -8.10 -3.05 -12.59
CA ILE A 53 -7.69 -3.08 -14.00
C ILE A 53 -8.90 -3.02 -14.93
N SER A 54 -9.91 -3.86 -14.70
CA SER A 54 -11.12 -3.90 -15.53
C SER A 54 -11.89 -2.58 -15.47
N THR A 55 -11.91 -1.94 -14.31
CA THR A 55 -12.61 -0.66 -14.08
C THR A 55 -11.87 0.50 -14.76
N ILE A 56 -10.55 0.56 -14.65
CA ILE A 56 -9.71 1.55 -15.35
C ILE A 56 -9.90 1.45 -16.87
N LEU A 57 -9.85 0.22 -17.40
CA LEU A 57 -10.07 -0.03 -18.83
C LEU A 57 -11.49 0.36 -19.26
N ALA A 58 -12.50 0.03 -18.44
CA ALA A 58 -13.89 0.41 -18.73
C ALA A 58 -14.03 1.92 -18.87
N GLU A 59 -13.56 2.69 -17.89
CA GLU A 59 -13.70 4.16 -17.92
C GLU A 59 -12.87 4.79 -19.03
N THR A 60 -11.66 4.27 -19.28
CA THR A 60 -10.82 4.71 -20.40
C THR A 60 -11.54 4.54 -21.73
N PHE A 61 -12.08 3.36 -22.02
CA PHE A 61 -12.77 3.10 -23.29
C PHE A 61 -14.09 3.84 -23.41
N ARG A 62 -14.87 3.95 -22.33
CA ARG A 62 -16.11 4.73 -22.31
C ARG A 62 -15.84 6.19 -22.64
N SER A 63 -14.85 6.79 -21.98
CA SER A 63 -14.51 8.19 -22.21
C SER A 63 -13.99 8.43 -23.63
N LEU A 64 -13.09 7.59 -24.15
CA LEU A 64 -12.62 7.71 -25.54
C LEU A 64 -13.74 7.48 -26.55
N SER A 65 -14.66 6.54 -26.30
CA SER A 65 -15.84 6.29 -27.12
C SER A 65 -16.75 7.52 -27.15
N ALA A 66 -16.98 8.16 -26.00
CA ALA A 66 -17.77 9.38 -25.90
C ALA A 66 -17.12 10.55 -26.66
N CYS A 67 -15.83 10.82 -26.44
CA CYS A 67 -15.08 11.84 -27.17
C CYS A 67 -15.15 11.60 -28.69
N ARG A 68 -14.97 10.35 -29.13
CA ARG A 68 -15.05 10.00 -30.56
C ARG A 68 -16.46 10.23 -31.13
N LYS A 69 -17.51 9.84 -30.41
CA LYS A 69 -18.91 10.00 -30.87
C LYS A 69 -19.30 11.48 -30.96
N ALA A 70 -18.85 12.30 -30.02
CA ALA A 70 -19.15 13.73 -30.00
C ALA A 70 -18.24 14.54 -30.95
N GLY A 71 -17.05 14.02 -31.29
CA GLY A 71 -16.01 14.76 -32.02
C GLY A 71 -15.23 15.76 -31.15
N GLU A 72 -15.67 15.95 -29.91
CA GLU A 72 -15.08 16.84 -28.91
C GLU A 72 -15.28 16.26 -27.51
N GLY A 73 -14.71 16.91 -26.49
CA GLY A 73 -14.97 16.59 -25.09
C GLY A 73 -13.72 16.24 -24.29
N ARG A 74 -13.91 16.08 -22.98
CA ARG A 74 -12.83 15.85 -22.03
C ARG A 74 -12.67 14.37 -21.73
N PHE A 75 -11.44 13.88 -21.80
CA PHE A 75 -11.11 12.54 -21.34
C PHE A 75 -11.28 12.43 -19.81
N ILE A 76 -12.01 11.42 -19.37
CA ILE A 76 -12.30 11.07 -17.99
C ILE A 76 -11.68 9.69 -17.75
N GLY A 77 -10.55 9.67 -17.05
CA GLY A 77 -9.79 8.46 -16.77
C GLY A 77 -8.35 8.79 -16.41
N CYS A 78 -7.52 7.75 -16.28
CA CYS A 78 -6.13 7.92 -15.88
C CYS A 78 -5.25 8.33 -17.08
N VAL A 79 -5.10 9.64 -17.28
CA VAL A 79 -4.28 10.21 -18.37
C VAL A 79 -2.84 9.71 -18.30
N GLN A 80 -2.29 9.51 -17.10
CA GLN A 80 -0.93 9.06 -16.88
C GLN A 80 -0.71 7.64 -17.43
N LEU A 81 -1.69 6.74 -17.25
CA LEU A 81 -1.63 5.39 -17.80
C LEU A 81 -1.80 5.39 -19.32
N LEU A 82 -2.69 6.22 -19.84
CA LEU A 82 -2.86 6.38 -21.30
C LEU A 82 -1.58 6.93 -21.95
N LEU A 83 -0.94 7.90 -21.30
CA LEU A 83 0.33 8.48 -21.73
C LEU A 83 1.46 7.45 -21.66
N ALA A 84 1.53 6.65 -20.59
CA ALA A 84 2.48 5.55 -20.48
C ALA A 84 2.30 4.51 -21.60
N TRP A 85 1.05 4.15 -21.92
CA TRP A 85 0.74 3.31 -23.06
C TRP A 85 1.19 3.96 -24.38
N PHE A 86 0.86 5.24 -24.59
CA PHE A 86 1.21 5.99 -25.79
C PHE A 86 2.71 6.01 -26.04
N TYR A 87 3.51 6.41 -25.05
CA TYR A 87 4.97 6.44 -25.19
C TYR A 87 5.57 5.06 -25.48
N SER A 88 5.04 4.00 -24.86
CA SER A 88 5.56 2.66 -25.08
C SER A 88 5.32 2.07 -26.46
N HIS A 89 4.37 2.61 -27.22
CA HIS A 89 4.03 2.12 -28.56
C HIS A 89 4.48 3.08 -29.66
N PHE A 90 4.45 4.40 -29.43
CA PHE A 90 4.79 5.38 -30.48
C PHE A 90 6.19 5.97 -30.35
N TRP A 91 6.83 5.85 -29.18
CA TRP A 91 8.17 6.37 -28.97
C TRP A 91 9.18 5.22 -28.97
N LYS A 92 9.76 4.93 -30.14
CA LYS A 92 10.89 3.99 -30.22
C LYS A 92 12.06 4.55 -29.42
N VAL A 93 12.21 4.07 -28.20
CA VAL A 93 13.43 4.25 -27.43
C VAL A 93 14.44 3.25 -27.98
N ASP A 94 15.55 3.74 -28.53
CA ASP A 94 16.64 2.90 -28.99
C ASP A 94 17.12 2.04 -27.81
N LYS A 95 16.94 0.72 -27.94
CA LYS A 95 17.41 -0.32 -27.00
C LYS A 95 16.77 -0.29 -25.60
N VAL A 96 15.44 -0.33 -25.50
CA VAL A 96 14.82 -0.79 -24.24
C VAL A 96 15.04 -2.29 -24.12
N SER A 97 15.89 -2.71 -23.19
CA SER A 97 15.92 -4.10 -22.75
C SER A 97 14.52 -4.48 -22.25
N TYR A 98 13.86 -5.48 -22.84
CA TYR A 98 12.60 -6.05 -22.34
C TYR A 98 12.80 -6.46 -20.87
N ARG A 99 12.43 -5.60 -19.93
CA ARG A 99 12.56 -5.83 -18.50
C ARG A 99 11.18 -6.04 -17.90
N ILE A 100 11.04 -7.14 -17.18
CA ILE A 100 9.85 -7.42 -16.38
C ILE A 100 9.85 -6.43 -15.22
N PHE A 101 8.67 -5.97 -14.82
CA PHE A 101 8.50 -5.24 -13.58
C PHE A 101 9.19 -5.99 -12.43
N SER A 102 10.05 -5.30 -11.69
CA SER A 102 10.76 -5.85 -10.53
C SER A 102 10.92 -4.78 -9.47
N GLU A 103 11.36 -5.16 -8.26
CA GLU A 103 11.63 -4.20 -7.18
C GLU A 103 12.59 -3.07 -7.63
N ASN A 104 13.52 -3.37 -8.52
CA ASN A 104 14.55 -2.45 -9.00
C ASN A 104 14.23 -1.82 -10.36
N TYR A 105 13.09 -2.14 -10.99
CA TYR A 105 12.73 -1.62 -12.30
C TYR A 105 11.21 -1.40 -12.41
N SER A 106 10.83 -0.15 -12.63
CA SER A 106 9.45 0.28 -12.89
C SER A 106 9.39 0.99 -14.23
N PRO A 107 8.60 0.49 -15.20
CA PRO A 107 8.36 1.18 -16.46
C PRO A 107 7.85 2.60 -16.29
N LEU A 108 7.04 2.86 -15.25
CA LEU A 108 6.55 4.21 -14.96
C LEU A 108 7.68 5.15 -14.54
N LYS A 109 8.67 4.69 -13.76
CA LYS A 109 9.84 5.51 -13.40
C LYS A 109 10.66 5.86 -14.64
N GLU A 110 10.84 4.91 -15.56
CA GLU A 110 11.55 5.16 -16.83
C GLU A 110 10.81 6.15 -17.73
N ILE A 111 9.48 6.01 -17.86
CA ILE A 111 8.63 6.94 -18.64
C ILE A 111 8.66 8.35 -18.05
N VAL A 112 8.70 8.49 -16.72
CA VAL A 112 8.85 9.80 -16.05
C VAL A 112 10.24 10.39 -16.30
N ALA A 113 11.30 9.57 -16.25
CA ALA A 113 12.68 10.01 -16.44
C ALA A 113 13.04 10.31 -17.90
N THR A 114 12.29 9.76 -18.87
CA THR A 114 12.55 9.96 -20.30
C THR A 114 12.23 11.40 -20.70
N PRO A 115 13.16 12.13 -21.36
CA PRO A 115 12.90 13.48 -21.84
C PRO A 115 11.67 13.52 -22.73
N ARG A 116 10.64 14.23 -22.27
CA ARG A 116 9.38 14.38 -22.99
C ARG A 116 9.55 15.47 -24.05
N ARG A 117 8.98 15.27 -25.25
CA ARG A 117 8.69 16.40 -26.13
C ARG A 117 7.42 17.07 -25.61
N VAL A 118 7.56 17.91 -24.60
CA VAL A 118 6.44 18.53 -23.87
C VAL A 118 5.71 19.58 -24.70
N ASP A 119 6.35 20.11 -25.74
CA ASP A 119 5.88 21.27 -26.51
C ASP A 119 5.45 20.92 -27.95
N ILE A 120 4.72 19.81 -28.12
CA ILE A 120 4.10 19.48 -29.41
C ILE A 120 2.67 20.05 -29.40
N SER A 121 2.39 21.00 -30.29
CA SER A 121 1.04 21.57 -30.44
C SER A 121 0.03 20.52 -30.92
N GLU A 122 -1.26 20.79 -30.72
CA GLU A 122 -2.35 19.91 -31.15
C GLU A 122 -2.25 19.60 -32.65
N GLU A 123 -1.96 20.61 -33.48
CA GLU A 123 -1.84 20.46 -34.93
C GLU A 123 -0.67 19.55 -35.30
N LYS A 124 0.47 19.70 -34.62
CA LYS A 124 1.63 18.81 -34.84
C LYS A 124 1.29 17.38 -34.42
N TRP A 125 0.54 17.18 -33.33
CA TRP A 125 0.06 15.86 -32.95
C TRP A 125 -0.88 15.27 -33.98
N MET A 126 -1.83 16.04 -34.50
CA MET A 126 -2.72 15.59 -35.57
C MET A 126 -1.92 15.12 -36.79
N VAL A 127 -0.93 15.91 -37.23
CA VAL A 127 -0.06 15.55 -38.35
C VAL A 127 0.73 14.27 -38.05
N ILE A 128 1.32 14.14 -36.86
CA ILE A 128 2.05 12.92 -36.46
C ILE A 128 1.12 11.71 -36.54
N LEU A 129 -0.03 11.77 -35.87
CA LEU A 129 -0.96 10.64 -35.76
C LEU A 129 -1.57 10.24 -37.11
N GLN A 130 -1.84 11.21 -37.98
CA GLN A 130 -2.37 10.95 -39.33
C GLN A 130 -1.36 10.29 -40.26
N ASN A 131 -0.06 10.51 -40.04
CA ASN A 131 1.01 10.00 -40.91
C ASN A 131 1.72 8.77 -40.34
N LEU A 132 1.33 8.27 -39.16
CA LEU A 132 1.90 7.07 -38.55
C LEU A 132 1.82 5.85 -39.48
N GLN A 133 2.96 5.20 -39.70
CA GLN A 133 3.04 3.93 -40.42
C GLN A 133 3.11 2.74 -39.45
N GLU A 134 2.91 1.52 -39.97
CA GLU A 134 2.94 0.30 -39.15
C GLU A 134 4.32 0.07 -38.51
N GLU A 135 5.39 0.44 -39.22
CA GLU A 135 6.77 0.39 -38.77
C GLU A 135 7.09 1.40 -37.66
N ASP A 136 6.31 2.47 -37.51
CA ASP A 136 6.51 3.49 -36.46
C ASP A 136 5.96 3.02 -35.11
N VAL A 137 5.14 1.97 -35.10
CA VAL A 137 4.48 1.45 -33.89
C VAL A 137 5.25 0.26 -33.34
N GLU A 138 5.76 0.38 -32.11
CA GLU A 138 6.13 -0.77 -31.31
C GLU A 138 4.87 -1.46 -30.84
N TRP A 139 4.50 -2.55 -31.53
CA TRP A 139 3.24 -3.24 -31.25
C TRP A 139 3.19 -3.81 -29.83
N ARG A 140 4.32 -4.24 -29.26
CA ARG A 140 4.37 -4.86 -27.93
C ARG A 140 5.10 -3.98 -26.93
N ALA A 141 4.41 -3.56 -25.88
CA ALA A 141 5.07 -2.89 -24.76
C ALA A 141 6.21 -3.77 -24.16
N PRO A 142 7.40 -3.21 -23.88
CA PRO A 142 8.58 -3.98 -23.46
C PRO A 142 8.42 -4.82 -22.18
N TRP A 143 7.47 -4.47 -21.32
CA TRP A 143 7.19 -5.17 -20.06
C TRP A 143 6.07 -6.22 -20.17
N MET A 144 5.43 -6.35 -21.33
CA MET A 144 4.24 -7.19 -21.51
C MET A 144 4.64 -8.64 -21.85
N LEU A 145 4.53 -9.58 -20.89
CA LEU A 145 4.75 -11.03 -21.08
C LEU A 145 3.50 -11.94 -20.95
N PRO A 146 2.30 -11.59 -21.44
CA PRO A 146 1.17 -12.49 -21.41
C PRO A 146 1.38 -13.64 -22.41
N ASP A 147 1.27 -14.87 -21.91
CA ASP A 147 1.22 -16.09 -22.72
C ASP A 147 -0.23 -16.50 -23.06
N GLU A 148 -1.22 -15.91 -22.39
CA GLU A 148 -2.64 -16.13 -22.60
C GLU A 148 -3.38 -14.82 -22.86
N ILE A 149 -4.37 -14.90 -23.75
CA ILE A 149 -5.26 -13.79 -24.10
C ILE A 149 -6.67 -14.18 -23.67
N LEU A 150 -7.21 -13.49 -22.67
CA LEU A 150 -8.65 -13.50 -22.39
C LEU A 150 -9.34 -12.85 -23.58
N TYR A 151 -10.34 -13.50 -24.16
CA TYR A 151 -11.00 -12.95 -25.36
C TYR A 151 -12.53 -13.08 -25.37
N ARG A 152 -13.10 -13.92 -24.51
CA ARG A 152 -14.54 -14.19 -24.45
C ARG A 152 -14.97 -14.44 -23.00
N CYS A 153 -16.16 -13.97 -22.66
CA CYS A 153 -16.83 -14.22 -21.38
C CYS A 153 -18.26 -14.70 -21.64
N GLY A 154 -18.62 -15.89 -21.15
CA GLY A 154 -19.93 -16.49 -21.39
C GLY A 154 -20.26 -16.56 -22.89
N ASN A 155 -21.37 -15.94 -23.27
CA ASN A 155 -21.85 -15.86 -24.65
C ASN A 155 -21.35 -14.62 -25.41
N PHE A 156 -20.59 -13.73 -24.76
CA PHE A 156 -20.03 -12.55 -25.41
C PHE A 156 -18.75 -12.93 -26.16
N ASP A 157 -18.67 -12.61 -27.46
CA ASP A 157 -17.44 -12.77 -28.25
C ASP A 157 -16.32 -11.77 -27.88
N TRP A 158 -16.52 -11.05 -26.79
CA TRP A 158 -15.63 -10.04 -26.22
C TRP A 158 -15.69 -10.11 -24.68
N VAL A 159 -14.96 -9.23 -24.01
CA VAL A 159 -14.89 -9.10 -22.57
C VAL A 159 -15.76 -7.91 -22.13
N PRO A 160 -16.88 -8.13 -21.41
CA PRO A 160 -17.66 -7.03 -20.85
C PRO A 160 -16.93 -6.45 -19.64
N LEU A 161 -16.64 -5.15 -19.65
CA LEU A 161 -15.95 -4.46 -18.55
C LEU A 161 -16.95 -3.61 -17.75
N LEU A 162 -16.97 -3.80 -16.43
CA LEU A 162 -17.76 -2.99 -15.50
C LEU A 162 -16.89 -1.87 -14.92
N GLY A 163 -17.31 -0.64 -15.19
CA GLY A 163 -16.72 0.60 -14.67
C GLY A 163 -17.42 1.11 -13.41
N ILE A 164 -17.05 2.33 -13.03
CA ILE A 164 -17.66 3.12 -11.95
C ILE A 164 -18.99 3.73 -12.40
N TRP A 165 -19.05 4.25 -13.63
CA TRP A 165 -20.23 4.98 -14.13
C TRP A 165 -21.02 4.21 -15.19
N GLY A 166 -20.54 3.03 -15.60
CA GLY A 166 -21.27 2.14 -16.49
C GLY A 166 -20.42 0.99 -16.99
N ALA A 167 -20.81 0.37 -18.09
CA ALA A 167 -20.10 -0.75 -18.70
C ALA A 167 -19.71 -0.49 -20.16
N VAL A 168 -18.77 -1.28 -20.68
CA VAL A 168 -18.35 -1.26 -22.09
C VAL A 168 -17.82 -2.63 -22.52
N GLY A 169 -17.99 -2.97 -23.79
CA GLY A 169 -17.37 -4.16 -24.38
C GLY A 169 -15.94 -3.89 -24.81
N TYR A 170 -14.99 -4.72 -24.36
CA TYR A 170 -13.62 -4.73 -24.87
C TYR A 170 -13.40 -6.01 -25.67
N ALA A 171 -12.95 -5.89 -26.93
CA ALA A 171 -12.58 -7.03 -27.77
C ALA A 171 -11.05 -7.13 -27.90
N PRO A 172 -10.37 -7.94 -27.06
CA PRO A 172 -8.91 -8.15 -27.09
C PRO A 172 -8.39 -8.61 -28.44
N LEU A 173 -9.23 -9.30 -29.22
CA LEU A 173 -8.87 -9.78 -30.54
C LEU A 173 -8.65 -8.66 -31.57
N LEU A 174 -9.04 -7.41 -31.27
CA LEU A 174 -8.74 -6.24 -32.12
C LEU A 174 -7.26 -5.82 -32.04
N VAL A 175 -6.52 -6.26 -31.02
CA VAL A 175 -5.16 -5.80 -30.73
C VAL A 175 -4.18 -6.96 -30.58
N LEU A 176 -4.36 -8.06 -31.32
CA LEU A 176 -3.51 -9.26 -31.25
C LEU A 176 -2.04 -8.99 -31.57
N ARG A 177 -1.75 -7.98 -32.41
CA ARG A 177 -0.36 -7.54 -32.66
C ARG A 177 0.35 -7.12 -31.37
N GLN A 178 -0.38 -6.56 -30.40
CA GLN A 178 0.19 -6.20 -29.09
C GLN A 178 0.61 -7.40 -28.26
N TYR A 179 -0.03 -8.54 -28.51
CA TYR A 179 0.33 -9.83 -27.95
C TYR A 179 1.34 -10.61 -28.82
N ARG A 180 1.96 -9.99 -29.84
CA ARG A 180 2.80 -10.67 -30.87
C ARG A 180 2.13 -11.86 -31.53
N SER A 181 0.81 -11.82 -31.63
CA SER A 181 0.02 -12.82 -32.33
C SER A 181 -0.39 -12.29 -33.70
N ARG A 182 -0.62 -13.22 -34.63
CA ARG A 182 -1.13 -12.88 -35.95
C ARG A 182 -2.51 -12.22 -35.82
N GLN A 183 -2.68 -11.07 -36.46
CA GLN A 183 -3.93 -10.34 -36.48
C GLN A 183 -4.82 -10.83 -37.60
N PHE A 184 -6.06 -11.18 -37.25
CA PHE A 184 -7.14 -11.58 -38.15
C PHE A 184 -8.38 -10.73 -37.87
N ILE A 185 -9.43 -10.88 -38.68
CA ILE A 185 -10.71 -10.18 -38.51
C ILE A 185 -11.42 -10.71 -37.24
N PRO A 186 -11.57 -9.91 -36.18
CA PRO A 186 -12.26 -10.37 -34.98
C PRO A 186 -13.78 -10.29 -35.15
N SER A 187 -14.51 -11.15 -34.42
CA SER A 187 -15.96 -10.95 -34.23
C SER A 187 -16.18 -9.73 -33.33
N THR A 188 -16.88 -8.72 -33.84
CA THR A 188 -17.26 -7.51 -33.09
C THR A 188 -18.76 -7.26 -33.12
N GLN A 189 -19.56 -8.23 -33.56
CA GLN A 189 -21.00 -8.08 -33.69
C GLN A 189 -21.64 -7.90 -32.32
N GLY A 190 -22.33 -6.78 -32.09
CA GLY A 190 -23.01 -6.49 -30.81
C GLY A 190 -22.11 -5.87 -29.74
N ILE A 191 -20.83 -5.61 -30.01
CA ILE A 191 -19.95 -4.92 -29.06
C ILE A 191 -20.43 -3.50 -28.75
N ALA A 192 -21.02 -2.82 -29.74
CA ALA A 192 -21.55 -1.47 -29.61
C ALA A 192 -22.74 -1.40 -28.63
N ASP A 193 -23.56 -2.46 -28.59
CA ASP A 193 -24.74 -2.57 -27.71
C ASP A 193 -24.35 -2.87 -26.25
N CYS A 194 -23.07 -3.17 -26.01
CA CYS A 194 -22.52 -3.51 -24.70
C CYS A 194 -22.24 -2.26 -23.83
N GLU A 195 -22.15 -1.08 -24.44
CA GLU A 195 -21.92 0.18 -23.73
C GLU A 195 -23.24 0.71 -23.13
N PHE A 196 -23.29 0.93 -21.82
CA PHE A 196 -24.46 1.53 -21.14
C PHE A 196 -24.07 2.25 -19.86
N SER A 197 -24.80 3.29 -19.47
CA SER A 197 -24.65 4.00 -18.19
C SER A 197 -25.44 3.31 -17.08
N TYR A 198 -24.99 3.42 -15.83
CA TYR A 198 -25.79 2.96 -14.68
C TYR A 198 -27.04 3.81 -14.42
N MET A 199 -27.20 4.92 -15.15
CA MET A 199 -28.42 5.72 -15.18
C MET A 199 -29.44 5.22 -16.21
N ASP A 200 -29.07 4.28 -17.08
CA ASP A 200 -29.95 3.78 -18.14
C ASP A 200 -30.97 2.75 -17.61
N ASP A 201 -32.13 2.66 -18.25
CA ASP A 201 -33.14 1.67 -17.90
C ASP A 201 -32.63 0.23 -18.04
N GLY A 202 -32.99 -0.63 -17.09
CA GLY A 202 -32.64 -2.05 -17.11
C GLY A 202 -31.17 -2.37 -16.84
N PHE A 203 -30.35 -1.38 -16.43
CA PHE A 203 -28.91 -1.57 -16.17
C PHE A 203 -28.61 -2.73 -15.20
N ARG A 204 -29.45 -2.93 -14.17
CA ARG A 204 -29.27 -4.01 -13.17
C ARG A 204 -29.25 -5.40 -13.82
N LYS A 205 -30.15 -5.64 -14.78
CA LYS A 205 -30.21 -6.90 -15.53
C LYS A 205 -28.94 -7.08 -16.37
N LYS A 206 -28.51 -6.02 -17.08
CA LYS A 206 -27.27 -6.04 -17.88
C LYS A 206 -26.03 -6.32 -17.01
N ILE A 207 -25.92 -5.70 -15.84
CA ILE A 207 -24.84 -5.98 -14.87
C ILE A 207 -24.85 -7.45 -14.43
N GLN A 208 -26.03 -8.00 -14.14
CA GLN A 208 -26.16 -9.40 -13.71
C GLN A 208 -25.75 -10.38 -14.83
N GLU A 209 -26.13 -10.09 -16.07
CA GLU A 209 -25.72 -10.86 -17.26
C GLU A 209 -24.20 -10.81 -17.44
N MET A 210 -23.59 -9.62 -17.40
CA MET A 210 -22.14 -9.46 -17.50
C MET A 210 -21.40 -10.17 -16.36
N SER A 211 -21.86 -9.99 -15.12
CA SER A 211 -21.26 -10.65 -13.94
C SER A 211 -21.36 -12.17 -14.03
N SER A 212 -22.44 -12.69 -14.61
CA SER A 212 -22.59 -14.12 -14.85
C SER A 212 -21.67 -14.62 -15.96
N ALA A 213 -21.47 -13.83 -17.02
CA ALA A 213 -20.55 -14.16 -18.10
C ALA A 213 -19.09 -14.25 -17.62
N TRP A 214 -18.68 -13.43 -16.65
CA TRP A 214 -17.36 -13.51 -16.02
C TRP A 214 -17.10 -14.83 -15.28
N LYS A 215 -18.13 -15.61 -14.94
CA LYS A 215 -17.96 -16.96 -14.37
C LYS A 215 -17.47 -17.98 -15.42
N GLN A 216 -17.57 -17.64 -16.71
CA GLN A 216 -17.22 -18.50 -17.83
C GLN A 216 -16.25 -17.79 -18.78
N THR A 217 -15.00 -17.61 -18.34
CA THR A 217 -13.97 -16.97 -19.17
C THR A 217 -13.34 -17.96 -20.15
N ARG A 218 -13.03 -17.50 -21.37
CA ARG A 218 -12.24 -18.24 -22.35
C ARG A 218 -10.96 -17.52 -22.68
N ARG A 219 -9.87 -18.27 -22.63
CA ARG A 219 -8.52 -17.81 -22.95
C ARG A 219 -7.95 -18.60 -24.11
N MET A 220 -7.11 -17.96 -24.91
CA MET A 220 -6.31 -18.63 -25.93
C MET A 220 -4.83 -18.45 -25.63
N LYS A 221 -4.03 -19.46 -26.00
CA LYS A 221 -2.57 -19.32 -25.95
C LYS A 221 -2.10 -18.39 -27.07
N ARG A 222 -1.09 -17.59 -26.77
CA ARG A 222 -0.39 -16.77 -27.76
C ARG A 222 0.20 -17.67 -28.85
N LEU A 223 -0.01 -17.30 -30.11
CA LEU A 223 0.72 -17.89 -31.24
C LEU A 223 1.92 -16.99 -31.56
N ALA A 224 3.14 -17.45 -31.28
CA ALA A 224 4.36 -16.68 -31.48
C ALA A 224 4.78 -16.64 -32.96
N VAL A 225 4.02 -15.90 -33.77
CA VAL A 225 4.23 -15.78 -35.23
C VAL A 225 4.85 -14.43 -35.61
N GLY A 226 5.04 -13.53 -34.63
CA GLY A 226 5.39 -12.12 -34.89
C GLY A 226 4.14 -11.28 -35.20
N PRO A 227 4.25 -9.93 -35.20
CA PRO A 227 3.11 -9.03 -35.39
C PRO A 227 2.67 -8.95 -36.87
N THR A 228 2.32 -10.08 -37.49
CA THR A 228 1.85 -10.14 -38.89
C THR A 228 0.34 -9.97 -38.99
N THR A 229 -0.15 -9.34 -40.06
CA THR A 229 -1.58 -9.29 -40.41
C THR A 229 -1.93 -10.33 -41.48
N THR A 230 -3.20 -10.76 -41.55
CA THR A 230 -3.71 -11.50 -42.71
C THR A 230 -4.10 -10.53 -43.83
N ARG A 231 -4.14 -11.01 -45.08
CA ARG A 231 -4.57 -10.20 -46.23
C ARG A 231 -6.00 -9.71 -46.05
N GLU A 232 -6.89 -10.59 -45.59
CA GLU A 232 -8.30 -10.29 -45.34
C GLU A 232 -8.45 -9.22 -44.25
N TYR A 233 -7.57 -9.24 -43.23
CA TYR A 233 -7.58 -8.21 -42.21
C TYR A 233 -7.23 -6.83 -42.78
N ASN A 234 -6.24 -6.74 -43.67
CA ASN A 234 -5.88 -5.47 -44.31
C ASN A 234 -7.04 -4.93 -45.16
N GLU A 235 -7.70 -5.79 -45.94
CA GLU A 235 -8.89 -5.42 -46.72
C GLU A 235 -10.05 -4.97 -45.82
N TRP A 236 -10.30 -5.69 -44.73
CA TRP A 236 -11.32 -5.33 -43.74
C TRP A 236 -11.01 -4.00 -43.04
N TRP A 237 -9.75 -3.76 -42.70
CA TRP A 237 -9.29 -2.54 -42.02
C TRP A 237 -9.47 -1.30 -42.91
N VAL A 238 -9.07 -1.36 -44.18
CA VAL A 238 -9.25 -0.24 -45.14
C VAL A 238 -10.72 0.14 -45.27
N ARG A 239 -11.63 -0.84 -45.33
CA ARG A 239 -13.09 -0.57 -45.39
C ARG A 239 -13.59 0.17 -44.17
N ARG A 240 -13.09 -0.17 -42.98
CA ARG A 240 -13.51 0.43 -41.69
C ARG A 240 -13.03 1.87 -41.50
N ILE A 241 -11.85 2.23 -42.01
CA ILE A 241 -11.30 3.59 -41.85
C ILE A 241 -12.20 4.64 -42.50
N ASN A 242 -12.74 4.34 -43.67
CA ASN A 242 -13.57 5.26 -44.43
C ASN A 242 -14.87 5.66 -43.70
N ASP A 243 -15.29 4.89 -42.69
CA ASP A 243 -16.47 5.19 -41.87
C ASP A 243 -16.15 6.07 -40.63
N ASN A 244 -14.86 6.25 -40.27
CA ASN A 244 -14.44 6.79 -38.96
C ASN A 244 -13.59 8.09 -39.02
N ILE A 245 -13.23 8.60 -40.21
CA ILE A 245 -12.47 9.87 -40.35
C ILE A 245 -13.45 11.01 -40.64
N PRO A 246 -13.51 12.07 -39.80
CA PRO A 246 -14.15 13.32 -40.21
C PRO A 246 -13.42 13.87 -41.44
N LYS A 247 -14.11 14.01 -42.58
CA LYS A 247 -13.56 14.69 -43.75
C LYS A 247 -13.22 16.13 -43.36
N ILE A 248 -11.95 16.45 -43.24
CA ILE A 248 -11.47 17.84 -43.20
C ILE A 248 -11.63 18.38 -44.63
N SER A 249 -12.44 19.42 -44.78
CA SER A 249 -12.61 20.15 -46.04
C SER A 249 -11.25 20.68 -46.51
N GLN A 250 -10.80 20.25 -47.69
CA GLN A 250 -9.62 20.80 -48.37
C GLN A 250 -9.89 22.22 -48.87
N GLU A 251 -10.03 23.19 -47.98
CA GLU A 251 -9.96 24.60 -48.33
C GLU A 251 -9.31 25.35 -47.16
N ASN A 252 -8.02 25.66 -47.29
CA ASN A 252 -7.41 26.95 -46.94
C ASN A 252 -5.87 26.87 -46.94
N ASN A 253 -5.27 27.19 -48.08
CA ASN A 253 -3.87 27.59 -48.20
C ASN A 253 -3.73 29.07 -47.78
N GLN A 254 -3.81 29.36 -46.49
CA GLN A 254 -3.41 30.67 -45.95
C GLN A 254 -2.43 30.46 -44.79
N SER A 255 -1.36 31.26 -44.80
CA SER A 255 -0.18 31.11 -43.96
C SER A 255 -0.52 31.16 -42.47
N ILE A 256 -0.22 30.04 -41.79
CA ILE A 256 -0.31 29.76 -40.34
C ILE A 256 0.40 30.81 -39.47
N GLU A 257 1.26 31.66 -40.06
CA GLU A 257 2.06 32.68 -39.38
C GLU A 257 1.23 33.81 -38.73
N GLU A 258 -0.04 33.99 -39.14
CA GLU A 258 -0.93 35.01 -38.59
C GLU A 258 -1.80 34.52 -37.40
N TYR A 259 -1.93 33.21 -37.19
CA TYR A 259 -2.65 32.62 -36.04
C TYR A 259 -1.80 32.51 -34.76
N LEU A 260 -0.48 32.70 -34.85
CA LEU A 260 0.48 32.46 -33.77
C LEU A 260 0.56 33.55 -32.69
N ARG A 261 -0.44 34.44 -32.55
CA ARG A 261 -0.37 35.50 -31.52
C ARG A 261 -1.14 35.30 -30.24
N ILE A 262 -1.93 34.25 -30.05
CA ILE A 262 -2.59 34.05 -28.74
C ILE A 262 -2.69 32.54 -28.43
N VAL A 263 -1.71 32.02 -27.69
CA VAL A 263 -1.84 30.74 -26.98
C VAL A 263 -2.72 30.99 -25.74
N PRO A 264 -3.77 30.21 -25.48
CA PRO A 264 -4.63 30.41 -24.31
C PRO A 264 -3.86 30.16 -23.01
N LEU A 265 -3.80 31.20 -22.18
CA LEU A 265 -3.20 31.29 -20.84
C LEU A 265 -3.57 30.12 -19.90
N ASP A 266 -4.69 29.45 -20.15
CA ASP A 266 -5.27 28.42 -19.29
C ASP A 266 -4.49 27.09 -19.30
N LEU A 267 -3.87 26.70 -20.42
CA LEU A 267 -3.05 25.47 -20.49
C LEU A 267 -1.73 25.61 -19.74
N GLU A 268 -1.15 26.81 -19.76
CA GLU A 268 0.06 27.14 -19.01
C GLU A 268 -0.22 27.18 -17.50
N ILE A 269 -1.38 27.71 -17.09
CA ILE A 269 -1.84 27.69 -15.70
C ILE A 269 -2.03 26.24 -15.20
N ILE A 270 -2.70 25.39 -15.98
CA ILE A 270 -2.92 23.98 -15.62
C ILE A 270 -1.60 23.21 -15.49
N ARG A 271 -0.62 23.51 -16.35
CA ARG A 271 0.72 22.92 -16.26
C ARG A 271 1.44 23.32 -14.98
N GLN A 272 1.45 24.60 -14.65
CA GLN A 272 2.09 25.13 -13.44
C GLN A 272 1.43 24.59 -12.17
N ASP A 273 0.10 24.48 -12.14
CA ASP A 273 -0.64 23.88 -11.03
C ASP A 273 -0.26 22.40 -10.84
N PHE A 274 -0.14 21.64 -11.93
CA PHE A 274 0.25 20.23 -11.88
C PHE A 274 1.70 20.06 -11.39
N GLU A 275 2.62 20.90 -11.84
CA GLU A 275 4.02 20.92 -11.37
C GLU A 275 4.10 21.27 -9.89
N GLY A 276 3.33 22.26 -9.43
CA GLY A 276 3.25 22.64 -8.02
C GLY A 276 2.71 21.51 -7.12
N ILE A 277 1.66 20.81 -7.55
CA ILE A 277 1.12 19.66 -6.82
C ILE A 277 2.16 18.53 -6.73
N ASN A 278 2.88 18.25 -7.81
CA ASN A 278 3.90 17.21 -7.81
C ASN A 278 5.07 17.55 -6.88
N ALA A 279 5.58 18.78 -6.92
CA ALA A 279 6.65 19.23 -6.02
C ALA A 279 6.23 19.15 -4.53
N GLU A 280 4.97 19.48 -4.22
CA GLU A 280 4.47 19.34 -2.85
C GLU A 280 4.35 17.87 -2.42
N LEU A 281 3.95 16.98 -3.33
CA LEU A 281 3.90 15.54 -3.07
C LEU A 281 5.29 14.96 -2.83
N GLU A 282 6.29 15.35 -3.63
CA GLU A 282 7.68 14.94 -3.43
C GLU A 282 8.21 15.37 -2.06
N LYS A 283 7.97 16.63 -1.68
CA LYS A 283 8.36 17.14 -0.36
C LYS A 283 7.71 16.37 0.79
N LYS A 284 6.44 15.96 0.63
CA LYS A 284 5.75 15.13 1.64
C LYS A 284 6.29 13.71 1.73
N ILE A 285 6.69 13.14 0.60
CA ILE A 285 7.34 11.82 0.59
C ILE A 285 8.65 11.89 1.36
N GLU A 286 9.48 12.90 1.09
CA GLU A 286 10.75 13.11 1.80
C GLU A 286 10.55 13.30 3.31
N GLN A 287 9.59 14.13 3.72
CA GLN A 287 9.25 14.32 5.13
C GLN A 287 8.80 13.02 5.81
N MET A 288 7.94 12.22 5.15
CA MET A 288 7.51 10.93 5.70
C MET A 288 8.66 9.93 5.81
N GLU A 289 9.63 9.97 4.89
CA GLU A 289 10.82 9.13 4.95
C GLU A 289 11.75 9.53 6.12
N GLU A 290 11.87 10.82 6.40
CA GLU A 290 12.60 11.35 7.56
C GLU A 290 11.92 10.96 8.88
N GLU A 291 10.59 11.17 8.99
CA GLU A 291 9.80 10.75 10.17
C GLU A 291 9.94 9.24 10.43
N LYS A 292 9.92 8.43 9.37
CA LYS A 292 10.14 6.98 9.47
C LYS A 292 11.55 6.63 9.97
N MET A 293 12.57 7.40 9.59
CA MET A 293 13.93 7.19 10.08
C MET A 293 14.04 7.54 11.56
N ASN A 294 13.46 8.67 11.99
CA ASN A 294 13.44 9.10 13.39
C ASN A 294 12.73 8.08 14.29
N LEU A 295 11.55 7.60 13.88
CA LEU A 295 10.82 6.58 14.62
C LEU A 295 11.60 5.26 14.75
N ARG A 296 12.40 4.89 13.75
CA ARG A 296 13.29 3.72 13.87
C ARG A 296 14.37 3.92 14.92
N LEU A 297 14.98 5.11 14.97
CA LEU A 297 15.98 5.44 15.98
C LEU A 297 15.37 5.42 17.39
N ASP A 298 14.18 5.98 17.58
CA ASP A 298 13.47 5.97 18.87
C ASP A 298 13.17 4.55 19.35
N ILE A 299 12.73 3.67 18.44
CA ILE A 299 12.49 2.26 18.74
C ILE A 299 13.78 1.57 19.22
N ASP A 300 14.92 1.85 18.56
CA ASP A 300 16.19 1.24 18.93
C ASP A 300 16.73 1.79 20.25
N VAL A 301 16.51 3.08 20.55
CA VAL A 301 16.80 3.67 21.88
C VAL A 301 15.96 2.99 22.97
N GLN A 302 14.64 2.86 22.77
CA GLN A 302 13.77 2.20 23.73
C GLN A 302 14.15 0.72 23.97
N LYS A 303 14.56 0.00 22.93
CA LYS A 303 15.09 -1.36 23.07
C LYS A 303 16.36 -1.40 23.93
N LEU A 304 17.24 -0.41 23.77
CA LEU A 304 18.49 -0.35 24.52
C LEU A 304 18.25 -0.02 26.00
N GLU A 305 17.33 0.91 26.28
CA GLU A 305 16.89 1.25 27.63
C GLU A 305 16.19 0.07 28.33
N THR A 306 15.30 -0.64 27.64
CA THR A 306 14.60 -1.80 28.20
C THR A 306 15.55 -2.96 28.51
N GLU A 307 16.57 -3.20 27.67
CA GLU A 307 17.60 -4.21 27.97
C GLU A 307 18.49 -3.79 29.15
N LYS A 308 18.80 -2.50 29.30
CA LYS A 308 19.54 -1.99 30.46
C LYS A 308 18.74 -2.19 31.76
N LEU A 309 17.46 -1.80 31.76
CA LEU A 309 16.56 -2.01 32.90
C LEU A 309 16.41 -3.49 33.24
N ARG A 310 16.37 -4.38 32.23
CA ARG A 310 16.34 -5.83 32.44
C ARG A 310 17.58 -6.33 33.17
N LYS A 311 18.77 -5.86 32.79
CA LYS A 311 20.04 -6.22 33.47
C LYS A 311 20.09 -5.71 34.90
N GLU A 312 19.68 -4.46 35.14
CA GLU A 312 19.62 -3.89 36.50
C GLU A 312 18.64 -4.65 37.39
N LYS A 313 17.44 -4.98 36.87
CA LYS A 313 16.45 -5.79 37.58
C LYS A 313 17.02 -7.15 37.99
N ASN A 314 17.67 -7.86 37.07
CA ASN A 314 18.27 -9.18 37.36
C ASN A 314 19.34 -9.07 38.47
N LYS A 315 20.17 -8.03 38.44
CA LYS A 315 21.18 -7.80 39.48
C LYS A 315 20.55 -7.54 40.85
N VAL A 316 19.53 -6.68 40.92
CA VAL A 316 18.80 -6.41 42.17
C VAL A 316 18.13 -7.68 42.71
N GLU A 317 17.61 -8.52 41.82
CA GLU A 317 16.98 -9.80 42.20
C GLU A 317 17.99 -10.81 42.75
N GLU A 318 19.20 -10.87 42.19
CA GLU A 318 20.32 -11.65 42.75
C GLU A 318 20.75 -11.14 44.14
N GLU A 319 20.91 -9.82 44.30
CA GLU A 319 21.26 -9.19 45.59
C GLU A 319 20.18 -9.46 46.66
N LEU A 320 18.90 -9.37 46.29
CA LEU A 320 17.78 -9.66 47.18
C LEU A 320 17.79 -11.14 47.63
N ASN A 321 18.09 -12.07 46.71
CA ASN A 321 18.19 -13.49 47.03
C ASN A 321 19.37 -13.80 47.95
N SER A 322 20.52 -13.14 47.75
CA SER A 322 21.66 -13.21 48.67
C SER A 322 21.29 -12.72 50.07
N LEU A 323 20.73 -11.50 50.16
CA LEU A 323 20.32 -10.90 51.43
C LEU A 323 19.30 -11.76 52.18
N LYS A 324 18.35 -12.36 51.46
CA LYS A 324 17.36 -13.29 52.03
C LYS A 324 18.03 -14.54 52.60
N THR A 325 19.11 -15.02 51.98
CA THR A 325 19.89 -16.16 52.46
C THR A 325 20.70 -15.78 53.71
N ASP A 326 21.34 -14.62 53.69
CA ASP A 326 22.09 -14.09 54.85
C ASP A 326 21.17 -13.83 56.05
N TYR A 327 20.00 -13.26 55.82
CA TYR A 327 19.00 -13.06 56.87
C TYR A 327 18.54 -14.38 57.49
N LYS A 328 18.28 -15.42 56.68
CA LYS A 328 17.95 -16.76 57.19
C LYS A 328 19.08 -17.32 58.04
N LYS A 329 20.34 -17.16 57.61
CA LYS A 329 21.52 -17.64 58.33
C LYS A 329 21.75 -16.89 59.64
N LEU A 330 21.58 -15.57 59.64
CA LEU A 330 21.65 -14.72 60.83
C LEU A 330 20.56 -15.11 61.83
N ARG A 331 19.31 -15.28 61.36
CA ARG A 331 18.19 -15.69 62.21
C ARG A 331 18.42 -17.06 62.85
N LEU A 332 18.96 -18.02 62.10
CA LEU A 332 19.35 -19.33 62.64
C LEU A 332 20.45 -19.18 63.69
N SER A 333 21.49 -18.39 63.41
CA SER A 333 22.61 -18.15 64.32
C SER A 333 22.17 -17.47 65.63
N MET A 334 21.28 -16.47 65.56
CA MET A 334 20.69 -15.82 66.74
C MET A 334 19.88 -16.80 67.60
N ARG A 335 19.19 -17.76 66.95
CA ARG A 335 18.44 -18.81 67.65
C ARG A 335 19.38 -19.78 68.36
N THR A 336 20.48 -20.18 67.72
CA THR A 336 21.48 -21.08 68.30
C THR A 336 22.31 -20.43 69.41
N ALA A 337 22.63 -19.14 69.28
CA ALA A 337 23.38 -18.38 70.28
C ALA A 337 22.54 -17.94 71.50
N GLY A 338 21.23 -18.27 71.54
CA GLY A 338 20.34 -17.92 72.65
C GLY A 338 19.96 -16.42 72.72
N LEU A 339 20.37 -15.61 71.74
CA LEU A 339 20.06 -14.18 71.63
C LEU A 339 18.61 -13.90 71.17
N GLY A 340 17.85 -14.95 70.83
CA GLY A 340 16.41 -14.86 70.51
C GLY A 340 15.47 -14.92 71.71
N LYS A 341 15.99 -14.96 72.95
CA LYS A 341 15.17 -14.96 74.16
C LYS A 341 14.50 -13.61 74.38
N THR A 342 13.20 -13.60 74.69
CA THR A 342 12.48 -12.38 75.05
C THR A 342 12.91 -11.87 76.43
N SER A 343 12.72 -10.58 76.71
CA SER A 343 13.07 -9.97 78.01
C SER A 343 12.49 -10.75 79.20
N GLU A 344 11.27 -11.27 79.06
CA GLU A 344 10.59 -12.09 80.05
C GLU A 344 11.30 -13.42 80.33
N GLN A 345 11.86 -14.06 79.28
CA GLN A 345 12.63 -15.30 79.42
C GLN A 345 13.96 -15.07 80.14
N TRP A 346 14.64 -13.96 79.85
CA TRP A 346 15.84 -13.55 80.59
C TRP A 346 15.53 -13.25 82.06
N GLN A 347 14.41 -12.58 82.36
CA GLN A 347 14.00 -12.33 83.74
C GLN A 347 13.63 -13.61 84.50
N ALA A 348 13.05 -14.61 83.83
CA ALA A 348 12.74 -15.90 84.45
C ALA A 348 14.01 -16.69 84.81
N GLU A 349 15.01 -16.76 83.92
CA GLU A 349 16.30 -17.41 84.20
C GLU A 349 17.07 -16.70 85.32
N ILE A 350 17.08 -15.36 85.34
CA ILE A 350 17.71 -14.60 86.42
C ILE A 350 17.04 -14.91 87.76
N ARG A 351 15.70 -15.01 87.80
CA ARG A 351 14.97 -15.40 89.02
C ARG A 351 15.32 -16.83 89.45
N GLU A 352 15.36 -17.77 88.53
CA GLU A 352 15.68 -19.17 88.83
C GLU A 352 17.12 -19.34 89.36
N GLU A 353 18.09 -18.63 88.78
CA GLU A 353 19.48 -18.64 89.27
C GLU A 353 19.60 -17.93 90.62
N LYS A 354 18.82 -16.88 90.88
CA LYS A 354 18.76 -16.22 92.18
C LYS A 354 18.21 -17.16 93.26
N ASP A 355 17.14 -17.89 92.96
CA ASP A 355 16.60 -18.91 93.86
C ASP A 355 17.59 -20.05 94.11
N LYS A 356 18.39 -20.44 93.11
CA LYS A 356 19.47 -21.45 93.29
C LYS A 356 20.60 -20.91 94.17
N ALA A 357 20.99 -19.65 94.01
CA ALA A 357 21.99 -19.00 94.85
C ALA A 357 21.51 -18.93 96.32
N ASP A 358 20.27 -18.49 96.53
CA ASP A 358 19.66 -18.41 97.87
C ASP A 358 19.58 -19.78 98.55
N ARG A 359 19.21 -20.83 97.80
CA ARG A 359 19.23 -22.22 98.29
C ARG A 359 20.63 -22.70 98.65
N ARG A 360 21.66 -22.34 97.87
CA ARG A 360 23.06 -22.67 98.18
C ARG A 360 23.54 -21.93 99.43
N GLU A 361 23.16 -20.67 99.58
CA GLU A 361 23.50 -19.87 100.76
C GLU A 361 22.82 -20.41 102.03
N GLN A 362 21.55 -20.82 101.93
CA GLN A 362 20.88 -21.51 103.04
C GLN A 362 21.58 -22.82 103.41
N LYS A 363 21.96 -23.66 102.44
CA LYS A 363 22.73 -24.88 102.70
C LYS A 363 24.10 -24.60 103.32
N PHE A 364 24.76 -23.51 102.90
CA PHE A 364 26.03 -23.09 103.49
C PHE A 364 25.85 -22.67 104.95
N LYS A 365 24.83 -21.85 105.27
CA LYS A 365 24.48 -21.48 106.64
C LYS A 365 24.09 -22.68 107.51
N GLU A 366 23.38 -23.65 106.92
CA GLU A 366 23.02 -24.92 107.59
C GLU A 366 24.28 -25.73 107.95
N MET A 367 25.20 -25.91 107.00
CA MET A 367 26.49 -26.56 107.25
C MET A 367 27.34 -25.81 108.28
N GLN A 368 27.33 -24.47 108.25
CA GLN A 368 28.04 -23.65 109.22
C GLN A 368 27.49 -23.86 110.64
N ARG A 369 26.16 -23.91 110.82
CA ARG A 369 25.53 -24.26 112.10
C ARG A 369 25.84 -25.70 112.54
N GLN A 370 25.90 -26.65 111.60
CA GLN A 370 26.26 -28.04 111.91
C GLN A 370 27.73 -28.14 112.36
N ASN A 371 28.65 -27.40 111.73
CA ASN A 371 30.04 -27.29 112.17
C ASN A 371 30.14 -26.67 113.57
N GLU A 372 29.46 -25.54 113.83
CA GLU A 372 29.43 -24.91 115.16
C GLU A 372 28.83 -25.83 116.24
N ALA A 373 27.84 -26.67 115.88
CA ALA A 373 27.26 -27.67 116.77
C ALA A 373 28.18 -28.87 117.02
N LEU A 374 28.98 -29.27 116.03
CA LEU A 374 30.03 -30.29 116.17
C LEU A 374 31.19 -29.77 117.04
N GLU A 375 31.64 -28.54 116.83
CA GLU A 375 32.67 -27.89 117.66
C GLU A 375 32.23 -27.81 119.14
N LYS A 376 30.94 -27.52 119.41
CA LYS A 376 30.37 -27.55 120.77
C LYS A 376 30.27 -28.95 121.39
N LYS A 377 30.24 -30.02 120.59
CA LYS A 377 30.27 -31.42 121.07
C LYS A 377 31.68 -31.95 121.36
N PHE A 378 32.71 -31.37 120.74
CA PHE A 378 34.11 -31.71 121.00
C PHE A 378 34.71 -30.99 122.23
N PHE A 379 34.02 -29.98 122.78
CA PHE A 379 34.45 -29.21 123.96
C PHE A 379 33.61 -29.44 125.23
N ARG A 380 33.03 -30.64 125.40
CA ARG A 380 32.41 -31.06 126.67
C ARG A 380 32.92 -32.40 127.16
#